data_AF-A0A959UUV9-F1
#
_entry.id   AF-A0A959UUV9-F1
#
_cell.length_a   1.000
_cell.length_b   1.000
_cell.length_c   1.000
_cell.angle_alpha   90.00
_cell.angle_beta   90.00
_cell.angle_gamma   90.00
#
_symmetry.space_group_name_H-M   'P 1'
#
loop_
_entity.id
_entity.type
_entity.pdbx_description
1 polymer ?
#
loop_
_entity_poly.entity_id
_entity_poly.type
_entity_poly.pdbx_seq_one_letter_code
_entity_poly.pdbx_strand_id
1 'polypeptide(L)'
;DGKYRMQERELSLTPGRHTLTFWAPRRAIVDTAVQVVADSLSTFMLQLPWSAGWVAHTQELKRHRGKRFLTRSLPALATLGLGIWAGTAFVDHRNAYNELNDLEDSYSSLGVPREITSLKEERIPAAQDELARTRTTFLVSTGLFVAAAAGTWYAFRKTAREPVPVFEDKEKVRFDGLVWLPGAQGGTWAAGITV
;
A
#
# COMPACT_ATOMS: atom_id res chain seq x y z
N ASP A 1 9.30 31.60 -29.91
CA ASP A 1 9.37 32.98 -29.39
C ASP A 1 9.30 33.16 -27.88
N GLY A 2 8.92 32.16 -27.06
CA GLY A 2 8.97 32.28 -25.58
C GLY A 2 8.12 33.41 -24.95
N LYS A 3 7.41 34.19 -25.78
CA LYS A 3 6.65 35.39 -25.41
C LYS A 3 5.22 35.11 -24.99
N TYR A 4 4.69 33.94 -25.34
CA TYR A 4 3.30 33.60 -25.10
C TYR A 4 3.21 32.41 -24.15
N ARG A 5 2.57 32.62 -23.00
CA ARG A 5 2.27 31.58 -22.02
C ARG A 5 0.83 31.16 -22.24
N MET A 6 0.62 29.89 -22.58
CA MET A 6 -0.71 29.37 -22.91
C MET A 6 -1.56 29.22 -21.63
N GLN A 7 -2.15 30.33 -21.16
CA GLN A 7 -3.34 30.28 -20.29
C GLN A 7 -4.64 30.27 -21.12
N GLU A 8 -4.57 30.73 -22.37
CA GLU A 8 -5.70 30.83 -23.29
C GLU A 8 -5.67 29.71 -24.35
N ARG A 9 -6.84 29.17 -24.68
CA ARG A 9 -7.01 28.04 -25.63
C ARG A 9 -6.76 28.42 -27.09
N GLU A 10 -6.54 29.70 -27.37
CA GLU A 10 -6.39 30.26 -28.71
C GLU A 10 -5.17 31.18 -28.74
N LEU A 11 -4.36 31.06 -29.79
CA LEU A 11 -3.14 31.85 -29.95
C LEU A 11 -3.08 32.41 -31.38
N SER A 12 -3.05 33.73 -31.50
CA SER A 12 -2.85 34.40 -32.78
C SER A 12 -1.35 34.50 -33.08
N LEU A 13 -0.89 33.73 -34.07
CA LEU A 13 0.50 33.72 -34.52
C LEU A 13 0.61 34.34 -35.91
N THR A 14 1.73 35.01 -36.18
CA THR A 14 2.03 35.48 -37.54
C THR A 14 2.24 34.29 -38.48
N PRO A 15 1.95 34.42 -39.79
CA PRO A 15 2.20 33.34 -40.74
C PRO A 15 3.68 32.96 -40.75
N GLY A 16 3.99 31.67 -40.66
CA GLY A 16 5.38 31.19 -40.57
C GLY A 16 5.55 29.92 -39.73
N ARG A 17 6.82 29.49 -39.60
CA ARG A 17 7.19 28.33 -38.76
C ARG A 17 7.42 28.80 -37.33
N HIS A 18 6.64 28.25 -36.40
CA HIS A 18 6.75 28.52 -34.97
C HIS A 18 7.14 27.27 -34.22
N THR A 19 7.99 27.41 -33.20
CA THR A 19 8.27 26.34 -32.24
C THR A 19 7.44 26.58 -30.99
N LEU A 20 6.56 25.63 -30.68
CA LEU A 20 5.74 25.63 -29.48
C LEU A 20 6.25 24.56 -28.53
N THR A 21 6.50 24.98 -27.28
CA THR A 21 6.88 24.08 -26.20
C THR A 21 5.63 23.77 -25.38
N PHE A 22 5.23 22.50 -25.38
CA PHE A 22 4.08 22.04 -24.62
C PHE A 22 4.53 21.43 -23.30
N TRP A 23 3.90 21.87 -22.21
CA TRP A 23 4.16 21.37 -20.86
C TRP A 23 2.84 20.99 -20.18
N ALA A 24 2.87 19.91 -19.40
CA ALA A 24 1.81 19.55 -18.48
C ALA A 24 2.42 18.81 -17.27
N PRO A 25 1.82 18.92 -16.06
CA PRO A 25 2.31 18.22 -14.88
C PRO A 25 2.46 16.71 -15.14
N ARG A 26 3.56 16.11 -14.68
CA ARG A 26 3.90 14.68 -14.84
C ARG A 26 4.18 14.22 -16.28
N ARG A 27 4.03 15.08 -17.28
CA ARG A 27 4.30 14.78 -18.68
C ARG A 27 5.69 15.28 -19.07
N ALA A 28 6.28 14.67 -20.09
CA ALA A 28 7.51 15.17 -20.68
C ALA A 28 7.21 16.42 -21.51
N ILE A 29 8.12 17.40 -21.47
CA ILE A 29 8.07 18.58 -22.32
C ILE A 29 8.38 18.16 -23.76
N VAL A 30 7.55 18.62 -24.70
CA VAL A 30 7.73 18.33 -26.13
C VAL A 30 7.74 19.63 -26.91
N ASP A 31 8.83 19.86 -27.64
CA ASP A 31 8.94 20.94 -28.61
C ASP A 31 8.36 20.48 -29.94
N THR A 32 7.34 21.18 -30.43
CA THR A 32 6.67 20.87 -31.69
C THR A 32 6.78 22.06 -32.63
N ALA A 33 7.28 21.82 -33.84
CA ALA A 33 7.27 22.82 -34.89
C ALA A 33 5.88 22.84 -35.55
N VAL A 34 5.21 23.99 -35.52
CA VAL A 34 3.90 24.21 -36.13
C VAL A 34 4.05 25.23 -37.25
N GLN A 35 3.51 24.89 -38.42
CA GLN A 35 3.43 25.80 -39.56
C GLN A 35 2.09 26.53 -39.51
N VAL A 36 2.12 27.85 -39.42
CA VAL A 36 0.91 28.69 -39.39
C VAL A 36 0.70 29.31 -40.77
N VAL A 37 -0.48 29.08 -41.36
CA VAL A 37 -0.91 29.64 -42.65
C VAL A 37 -1.83 30.83 -42.40
N ALA A 38 -1.64 31.92 -43.15
CA ALA A 38 -2.43 33.13 -43.04
C ALA A 38 -3.94 32.85 -43.17
N ASP A 39 -4.75 33.54 -42.37
CA ASP A 39 -6.22 33.50 -42.39
C ASP A 39 -6.85 32.09 -42.28
N SER A 40 -6.15 31.17 -41.60
CA SER A 40 -6.63 29.80 -41.36
C SER A 40 -6.60 29.43 -39.88
N LEU A 41 -7.62 28.69 -39.43
CA LEU A 41 -7.67 28.12 -38.09
C LEU A 41 -7.20 26.67 -38.15
N SER A 42 -6.08 26.38 -37.48
CA SER A 42 -5.49 25.03 -37.40
C SER A 42 -5.72 24.43 -36.02
N THR A 43 -6.43 23.30 -35.95
CA THR A 43 -6.59 22.53 -34.71
C THR A 43 -5.50 21.48 -34.61
N PHE A 44 -4.79 21.43 -33.48
CA PHE A 44 -3.74 20.44 -33.23
C PHE A 44 -4.05 19.65 -31.95
N MET A 45 -3.89 18.33 -32.02
CA MET A 45 -4.00 17.44 -30.86
C MET A 45 -2.65 16.77 -30.63
N LEU A 46 -2.04 17.03 -29.48
CA LEU A 46 -0.78 16.43 -29.07
C LEU A 46 -0.98 15.54 -27.86
N GLN A 47 -0.55 14.27 -27.96
CA GLN A 47 -0.48 13.40 -26.80
C GLN A 47 0.91 13.49 -26.18
N LEU A 48 1.01 14.13 -25.01
CA LEU A 48 2.28 14.24 -24.30
C LEU A 48 2.65 12.90 -23.63
N PRO A 49 3.87 12.38 -23.85
CA PRO A 49 4.35 11.19 -23.14
C PRO A 49 4.54 11.48 -21.65
N TRP A 50 4.57 10.44 -20.83
CA TRP A 50 4.88 10.58 -19.40
C TRP A 50 6.36 10.95 -19.23
N SER A 51 6.67 11.82 -18.25
CA SER A 51 8.07 12.11 -17.94
C SER A 51 8.76 10.88 -17.35
N ALA A 52 10.06 10.71 -17.65
CA ALA A 52 10.83 9.60 -17.11
C ALA A 52 10.81 9.60 -15.56
N GLY A 53 10.86 10.80 -14.95
CA GLY A 53 10.73 10.98 -13.51
C GLY A 53 9.39 10.46 -12.97
N TRP A 54 8.27 10.73 -13.66
CA TRP A 54 6.97 10.21 -13.26
C TRP A 54 6.87 8.69 -13.39
N VAL A 55 7.40 8.11 -14.47
CA VAL A 55 7.44 6.65 -14.63
C VAL A 55 8.26 6.01 -13.52
N ALA A 56 9.45 6.53 -13.20
CA ALA A 56 10.26 6.04 -12.09
C ALA A 56 9.53 6.14 -10.74
N HIS A 57 8.90 7.29 -10.47
CA HIS A 57 8.13 7.51 -9.24
C HIS A 57 6.93 6.55 -9.12
N THR A 58 6.19 6.29 -10.20
CA THR A 58 5.08 5.33 -10.17
C THR A 58 5.54 3.90 -9.92
N GLN A 59 6.70 3.50 -10.46
CA GLN A 59 7.30 2.19 -10.17
C GLN A 59 7.75 2.10 -8.71
N GLU A 60 8.38 3.15 -8.18
CA GLU A 60 8.79 3.23 -6.79
C GLU A 60 7.59 3.19 -5.84
N LEU A 61 6.51 3.93 -6.14
CA LEU A 61 5.25 3.86 -5.41
C LEU A 61 4.66 2.45 -5.41
N LYS A 62 4.65 1.76 -6.55
CA LYS A 62 4.17 0.37 -6.63
C LYS A 62 5.00 -0.55 -5.74
N ARG A 63 6.33 -0.44 -5.79
CA ARG A 63 7.24 -1.22 -4.93
C ARG A 63 7.02 -0.90 -3.45
N HIS A 64 6.90 0.37 -3.11
CA HIS A 64 6.64 0.82 -1.75
C HIS A 64 5.28 0.30 -1.23
N ARG A 65 4.22 0.36 -2.04
CA ARG A 65 2.91 -0.22 -1.68
C ARG A 65 3.00 -1.73 -1.49
N GLY A 66 3.66 -2.45 -2.39
CA GLY A 66 3.86 -3.89 -2.29
C GLY A 66 4.63 -4.28 -1.03
N LYS A 67 5.75 -3.60 -0.75
CA LYS A 67 6.53 -3.78 0.48
C LYS A 67 5.70 -3.48 1.73
N ARG A 68 4.94 -2.38 1.73
CA ARG A 68 4.08 -1.99 2.87
C ARG A 68 2.96 -3.01 3.09
N PHE A 69 2.36 -3.55 2.03
CA PHE A 69 1.37 -4.62 2.14
C PHE A 69 1.98 -5.88 2.75
N LEU A 70 3.14 -6.34 2.26
CA LEU A 70 3.84 -7.52 2.77
C LEU A 70 4.29 -7.37 4.23
N THR A 71 4.67 -6.16 4.64
CA THR A 71 5.20 -5.90 5.99
C THR A 71 4.13 -5.52 7.01
N ARG A 72 2.99 -5.00 6.60
CA ARG A 72 1.91 -4.57 7.52
C ARG A 72 0.65 -5.40 7.38
N SER A 73 0.11 -5.50 6.17
CA SER A 73 -1.20 -6.12 5.95
C SER A 73 -1.12 -7.64 6.10
N LEU A 74 -0.11 -8.28 5.50
CA LEU A 74 0.02 -9.73 5.54
C LEU A 74 0.20 -10.29 6.97
N PRO A 75 1.12 -9.76 7.81
CA PRO A 75 1.26 -10.22 9.20
C PRO A 75 0.02 -9.94 10.05
N ALA A 76 -0.66 -8.80 9.84
CA ALA A 76 -1.89 -8.49 10.56
C ALA A 76 -3.01 -9.49 10.24
N LEU A 77 -3.20 -9.85 8.96
CA LEU A 77 -4.17 -10.88 8.57
C LEU A 77 -3.83 -12.25 9.16
N ALA A 78 -2.56 -12.65 9.13
CA ALA A 78 -2.12 -13.89 9.74
C ALA A 78 -2.36 -13.91 11.26
N THR A 79 -2.07 -12.80 11.94
CA THR A 79 -2.32 -12.64 13.38
C THR A 79 -3.81 -12.72 13.71
N LEU A 80 -4.67 -12.09 12.90
CA LEU A 80 -6.12 -12.19 13.06
C LEU A 80 -6.61 -13.63 12.92
N GLY A 81 -6.14 -14.35 11.89
CA GLY A 81 -6.49 -15.77 11.69
C GLY A 81 -6.06 -16.64 12.87
N LEU A 82 -4.84 -16.45 13.36
CA LEU A 82 -4.33 -17.15 14.55
C LEU A 82 -5.11 -16.78 15.82
N GLY A 83 -5.53 -15.53 15.96
CA GLY A 83 -6.35 -15.08 17.09
C GLY A 83 -7.72 -15.74 17.12
N ILE A 84 -8.36 -15.88 15.95
CA ILE A 84 -9.62 -16.62 15.82
C ILE A 84 -9.42 -18.08 16.23
N TRP A 85 -8.38 -18.74 15.71
CA TRP A 85 -8.11 -20.14 16.04
C TRP A 85 -7.77 -20.37 17.52
N ALA A 86 -6.99 -19.47 18.14
CA ALA A 86 -6.73 -19.51 19.57
C ALA A 86 -8.02 -19.30 20.40
N GLY A 87 -8.90 -18.42 19.93
CA GLY A 87 -10.21 -18.19 20.53
C GLY A 87 -11.11 -19.44 20.48
N THR A 88 -11.18 -20.14 19.35
CA THR A 88 -11.96 -21.38 19.25
C THR A 88 -11.35 -22.48 20.12
N ALA A 89 -10.02 -22.64 20.11
CA ALA A 89 -9.34 -23.62 20.94
C ALA A 89 -9.53 -23.38 22.45
N PHE A 90 -9.65 -22.11 22.87
CA PHE A 90 -9.99 -21.75 24.26
C PHE A 90 -11.40 -22.21 24.63
N VAL A 91 -12.38 -21.99 23.75
CA VAL A 91 -13.76 -22.43 23.97
C VAL A 91 -13.84 -23.95 24.04
N ASP A 92 -13.18 -24.66 23.13
CA ASP A 92 -13.13 -26.13 23.12
C ASP A 92 -12.49 -26.67 24.40
N HIS A 93 -11.38 -26.07 24.84
CA HIS A 93 -10.72 -26.44 26.10
C HIS A 93 -11.63 -26.21 27.31
N ARG A 94 -12.35 -25.08 27.35
CA ARG A 94 -13.31 -24.78 28.43
C ARG A 94 -14.47 -25.77 28.44
N ASN A 95 -14.99 -26.14 27.28
CA ASN A 95 -16.08 -27.11 27.17
C ASN A 95 -15.64 -28.49 27.64
N ALA A 96 -14.47 -28.98 27.20
CA ALA A 96 -13.91 -30.25 27.65
C ALA A 96 -13.64 -30.25 29.17
N TYR A 97 -13.20 -29.11 29.72
CA TYR A 97 -12.99 -28.97 31.17
C TYR A 97 -14.31 -29.04 31.94
N ASN A 98 -15.36 -28.35 31.46
CA ASN A 98 -16.68 -28.41 32.07
C ASN A 98 -17.28 -29.82 31.98
N GLU A 99 -17.15 -30.50 30.84
CA GLU A 99 -17.64 -31.87 30.67
C GLU A 99 -16.99 -32.83 31.67
N LEU A 100 -15.69 -32.70 31.91
CA LEU A 100 -15.00 -33.52 32.90
C LEU A 100 -15.54 -33.26 34.33
N ASN A 101 -15.78 -32.00 34.68
CA ASN A 101 -16.39 -31.65 35.98
C ASN A 101 -17.82 -32.18 36.11
N ASP A 102 -18.63 -32.08 35.05
CA ASP A 102 -20.01 -32.60 35.03
C ASP A 102 -20.03 -34.14 35.21
N LEU A 103 -19.04 -34.85 34.65
CA LEU A 103 -18.86 -36.29 34.86
C LEU A 103 -18.39 -36.62 36.28
N GLU A 104 -17.54 -35.80 36.89
CA GLU A 104 -17.12 -35.94 38.29
C GLU A 104 -18.30 -35.75 39.24
N ASP A 105 -19.11 -34.72 39.02
CA ASP A 105 -20.35 -34.48 39.78
C ASP A 105 -21.34 -35.63 39.61
N SER A 106 -21.48 -36.17 38.39
CA SER A 106 -22.30 -37.36 38.11
C SER A 106 -21.79 -38.58 38.87
N TYR A 107 -20.48 -38.82 38.88
CA TYR A 107 -19.88 -39.93 39.62
C TYR A 107 -20.17 -39.83 41.13
N SER A 108 -20.15 -38.63 41.70
CA SER A 108 -20.41 -38.40 43.13
C SER A 108 -21.88 -38.61 43.53
N SER A 109 -22.82 -38.50 42.58
CA SER A 109 -24.26 -38.53 42.83
C SER A 109 -24.93 -39.86 42.45
N LEU A 110 -24.26 -40.72 41.69
CA LEU A 110 -24.82 -41.98 41.22
C LEU A 110 -24.68 -43.13 42.23
N GLY A 111 -25.77 -43.87 42.43
CA GLY A 111 -25.82 -45.07 43.28
C GLY A 111 -25.91 -46.40 42.52
N VAL A 112 -25.92 -46.38 41.19
CA VAL A 112 -26.15 -47.57 40.35
C VAL A 112 -24.81 -48.16 39.86
N PRO A 113 -24.45 -49.41 40.23
CA PRO A 113 -23.13 -49.98 39.93
C PRO A 113 -22.76 -50.02 38.44
N ARG A 114 -23.72 -50.34 37.56
CA ARG A 114 -23.47 -50.45 36.11
C ARG A 114 -23.12 -49.10 35.47
N GLU A 115 -23.77 -48.03 35.91
CA GLU A 115 -23.53 -46.68 35.41
C GLU A 115 -22.17 -46.16 35.91
N ILE A 116 -21.83 -46.46 37.17
CA ILE A 116 -20.52 -46.15 37.77
C ILE A 116 -19.39 -46.82 36.97
N THR A 117 -19.54 -48.09 36.58
CA THR A 117 -18.55 -48.79 35.74
C THR A 117 -18.37 -48.11 34.39
N SER A 118 -19.47 -47.78 33.69
CA SER A 118 -19.39 -47.09 32.39
C SER A 118 -18.77 -45.69 32.47
N LEU A 119 -19.05 -44.94 33.54
CA LEU A 119 -18.45 -43.64 33.81
C LEU A 119 -16.95 -43.76 34.02
N LYS A 120 -16.52 -44.73 34.83
CA LYS A 120 -15.12 -44.94 35.21
C LYS A 120 -14.27 -45.48 34.06
N GLU A 121 -14.80 -46.42 33.28
CA GLU A 121 -14.03 -47.16 32.28
C GLU A 121 -14.05 -46.51 30.90
N GLU A 122 -15.12 -45.78 30.55
CA GLU A 122 -15.30 -45.23 29.20
C GLU A 122 -15.35 -43.69 29.21
N ARG A 123 -16.30 -43.10 29.93
CA ARG A 123 -16.61 -41.67 29.77
C ARG A 123 -15.57 -40.74 30.39
N ILE A 124 -15.12 -41.01 31.62
CA ILE A 124 -14.10 -40.19 32.30
C ILE A 124 -12.75 -40.27 31.55
N PRO A 125 -12.23 -41.46 31.18
CA PRO A 125 -11.00 -41.53 30.39
C PRO A 125 -11.10 -40.80 29.05
N ALA A 126 -12.22 -40.96 28.32
CA ALA A 126 -12.41 -40.25 27.05
C ALA A 126 -12.43 -38.72 27.24
N ALA A 127 -13.09 -38.20 28.28
CA ALA A 127 -13.11 -36.77 28.59
C ALA A 127 -11.73 -36.27 29.03
N GLN A 128 -10.94 -37.07 29.74
CA GLN A 128 -9.55 -36.72 30.10
C GLN A 128 -8.64 -36.64 28.87
N ASP A 129 -8.78 -37.58 27.93
CA ASP A 129 -8.02 -37.57 26.67
C ASP A 129 -8.37 -36.34 25.82
N GLU A 130 -9.66 -36.02 25.70
CA GLU A 130 -10.10 -34.84 24.97
C GLU A 130 -9.65 -33.54 25.66
N LEU A 131 -9.68 -33.47 26.99
CA LEU A 131 -9.14 -32.33 27.74
C LEU A 131 -7.63 -32.17 27.51
N ALA A 132 -6.86 -33.26 27.52
CA ALA A 132 -5.42 -33.22 27.25
C ALA A 132 -5.12 -32.73 25.82
N ARG A 133 -5.90 -33.20 24.85
CA ARG A 133 -5.81 -32.78 23.45
C ARG A 133 -6.15 -31.31 23.27
N THR A 134 -7.30 -30.87 23.75
CA THR A 134 -7.75 -29.47 23.65
C THR A 134 -6.81 -28.52 24.38
N ARG A 135 -6.27 -28.92 25.55
CA ARG A 135 -5.24 -28.16 26.27
C ARG A 135 -3.99 -27.96 25.42
N THR A 136 -3.52 -29.02 24.76
CA THR A 136 -2.33 -28.94 23.89
C THR A 136 -2.59 -28.01 22.71
N THR A 137 -3.74 -28.15 22.04
CA THR A 137 -4.14 -27.26 20.94
C THR A 137 -4.27 -25.82 21.41
N PHE A 138 -4.84 -25.57 22.58
CA PHE A 138 -4.96 -24.22 23.16
C PHE A 138 -3.58 -23.60 23.44
N LEU A 139 -2.65 -24.35 24.04
CA LEU A 139 -1.29 -23.86 24.31
C LEU A 139 -0.53 -23.54 23.02
N VAL A 140 -0.61 -24.42 22.02
CA VAL A 140 0.05 -24.22 20.72
C VAL A 140 -0.54 -23.02 19.98
N SER A 141 -1.87 -22.95 19.88
CA SER A 141 -2.56 -21.85 19.19
C SER A 141 -2.31 -20.50 19.86
N THR A 142 -2.37 -20.44 21.19
CA THR A 142 -2.08 -19.23 21.95
C THR A 142 -0.61 -18.82 21.79
N GLY A 143 0.33 -19.76 21.86
CA GLY A 143 1.75 -19.49 21.64
C GLY A 143 2.03 -18.91 20.26
N LEU A 144 1.45 -19.51 19.21
CA LEU A 144 1.55 -19.01 17.83
C LEU A 144 0.91 -17.64 17.67
N PHE A 145 -0.27 -17.41 18.26
CA PHE A 145 -0.94 -16.13 18.23
C PHE A 145 -0.10 -15.03 18.89
N VAL A 146 0.43 -15.26 20.09
CA VAL A 146 1.27 -14.28 20.80
C VAL A 146 2.54 -13.98 20.00
N ALA A 147 3.20 -14.99 19.45
CA ALA A 147 4.38 -14.80 18.60
C ALA A 147 4.05 -13.98 17.34
N ALA A 148 2.92 -14.26 16.68
CA ALA A 148 2.46 -13.52 15.51
C ALA A 148 2.09 -12.08 15.85
N ALA A 149 1.40 -11.84 16.97
CA ALA A 149 1.05 -10.52 17.44
C ALA A 149 2.30 -9.67 17.75
N ALA A 150 3.30 -10.26 18.43
CA ALA A 150 4.58 -9.61 18.69
C ALA A 150 5.33 -9.28 17.39
N GLY A 151 5.38 -10.23 16.44
CA GLY A 151 6.00 -10.02 15.12
C GLY A 151 5.32 -8.91 14.33
N THR A 152 3.98 -8.89 14.32
CA THR A 152 3.18 -7.85 13.67
C THR A 152 3.43 -6.49 14.31
N TRP A 153 3.39 -6.41 15.64
CA TRP A 153 3.67 -5.15 16.35
C TRP A 153 5.08 -4.62 16.03
N TYR A 154 6.09 -5.50 16.03
CA TYR A 154 7.45 -5.14 15.65
C TYR A 154 7.52 -4.62 14.20
N ALA A 155 6.88 -5.30 13.26
CA ALA A 155 6.84 -4.89 11.86
C ALA A 155 6.16 -3.52 11.69
N PHE A 156 5.05 -3.27 12.40
CA PHE A 156 4.34 -1.98 12.40
C PHE A 156 5.21 -0.85 12.94
N ARG A 157 5.94 -1.10 14.03
CA ARG A 157 6.85 -0.13 14.66
C ARG A 157 8.02 0.21 13.73
N LYS A 158 8.61 -0.78 13.06
CA LYS A 158 9.72 -0.57 12.12
C LYS A 158 9.28 0.22 10.89
N THR A 159 8.14 -0.13 10.31
CA THR A 159 7.60 0.48 9.09
C THR A 159 6.95 1.85 9.29
N ALA A 160 6.64 2.24 10.53
CA ALA A 160 6.08 3.57 10.81
C ALA A 160 7.04 4.72 10.51
N ARG A 161 8.34 4.44 10.41
CA ARG A 161 9.40 5.43 10.15
C ARG A 161 9.83 5.52 8.69
N GLU A 162 9.28 4.68 7.81
CA GLU A 162 9.64 4.71 6.38
C GLU A 162 8.94 5.90 5.69
N PRO A 163 9.69 6.84 5.07
CA PRO A 163 9.10 7.96 4.36
C PRO A 163 8.37 7.47 3.10
N VAL A 164 7.22 8.09 2.82
CA VAL A 164 6.49 7.84 1.56
C VAL A 164 7.25 8.56 0.43
N PRO A 165 7.54 7.90 -0.71
CA PRO A 165 8.16 8.57 -1.83
C PRO A 165 7.26 9.71 -2.30
N VAL A 166 7.83 10.91 -2.39
CA VAL A 166 7.15 12.12 -2.88
C VAL A 166 7.63 12.37 -4.30
N PHE A 167 6.70 12.71 -5.20
CA PHE A 167 7.07 13.11 -6.55
C PHE A 167 7.52 14.56 -6.54
N GLU A 168 8.77 14.80 -6.92
CA GLU A 168 9.28 16.12 -7.23
C GLU A 168 9.28 16.29 -8.75
N ASP A 169 8.44 17.20 -9.25
CA ASP A 169 8.34 17.47 -10.68
C ASP A 169 9.50 18.39 -11.13
N LYS A 170 10.63 17.79 -11.46
CA LYS A 170 11.82 18.51 -11.94
C LYS A 170 11.58 19.25 -13.26
N GLU A 171 10.56 18.85 -14.03
CA GLU A 171 10.18 19.53 -15.28
C GLU A 171 9.39 20.82 -15.02
N LYS A 172 8.93 21.06 -13.79
CA LYS A 172 8.27 22.32 -13.40
C LYS A 172 9.24 23.51 -13.37
N VAL A 173 10.54 23.25 -13.20
CA VAL A 173 11.56 24.31 -13.17
C VAL A 173 12.64 23.90 -14.16
N ARG A 174 12.39 24.17 -15.44
CA ARG A 174 13.39 23.91 -16.48
C ARG A 174 14.15 25.20 -16.76
N PHE A 175 15.47 25.10 -16.65
CA PHE A 175 16.39 26.13 -17.10
C PHE A 175 16.41 26.07 -18.64
N ASP A 176 15.86 27.07 -19.30
CA ASP A 176 15.77 27.14 -20.77
C ASP A 176 17.09 27.58 -21.42
N GLY A 177 18.13 27.76 -20.61
CA GLY A 177 19.45 28.16 -21.06
C GLY A 177 19.69 29.67 -20.91
N LEU A 178 20.91 30.07 -21.27
CA LEU A 178 21.31 31.46 -21.38
C LEU A 178 21.01 31.94 -22.79
N VAL A 179 20.07 32.88 -22.92
CA VAL A 179 19.75 33.54 -24.19
C VAL A 179 20.47 34.89 -24.23
N TRP A 180 21.23 35.13 -25.28
CA TRP A 180 21.83 36.44 -25.55
C TRP A 180 20.76 37.40 -26.08
N LEU A 181 20.46 38.46 -25.33
CA LEU A 181 19.55 39.52 -25.74
C LEU A 181 20.37 40.68 -26.31
N PRO A 182 20.35 40.92 -27.63
CA PRO A 182 21.06 42.05 -28.21
C PRO A 182 20.44 43.37 -27.71
N GLY A 183 21.29 44.28 -27.21
CA GLY A 183 20.92 45.61 -26.75
C GLY A 183 21.74 46.68 -27.45
N ALA A 184 21.28 47.93 -27.39
CA ALA A 184 21.89 49.07 -28.09
C ALA A 184 23.37 49.35 -27.71
N GLN A 185 23.88 48.76 -26.62
CA GLN A 185 25.25 48.94 -26.13
C GLN A 185 26.04 47.61 -26.00
N GLY A 186 25.66 46.58 -26.75
CA GLY A 186 26.17 45.23 -26.56
C GLY A 186 25.22 44.44 -25.65
N GLY A 187 24.84 43.25 -26.07
CA GLY A 187 23.76 42.48 -25.45
C GLY A 187 24.00 42.05 -24.00
N THR A 188 22.97 41.47 -23.40
CA THR A 188 23.00 40.90 -22.05
C THR A 188 22.66 39.42 -22.10
N TRP A 189 23.30 38.61 -21.28
CA TRP A 189 22.90 37.22 -21.09
C TRP A 189 21.73 37.16 -20.11
N ALA A 190 20.59 36.65 -20.56
CA ALA A 190 19.43 36.39 -19.72
C ALA A 190 19.24 34.88 -19.56
N ALA A 191 19.09 34.43 -18.33
CA ALA A 191 18.68 33.05 -18.04
C ALA A 191 17.16 32.95 -18.19
N GLY A 192 16.70 32.10 -19.11
CA GLY A 192 15.30 31.71 -19.18
C GLY A 192 15.01 30.67 -18.10
N ILE A 193 14.08 30.97 -17.20
CA ILE A 193 13.50 29.96 -16.30
C ILE A 193 12.04 29.83 -16.70
N THR A 194 11.64 28.64 -17.13
CA THR A 194 10.24 28.32 -17.37
C THR A 194 9.70 27.61 -16.14
N VAL A 195 8.72 28.28 -15.51
CA VAL A 195 7.99 27.84 -14.29
C VAL A 195 6.59 27.35 -14.64
#